data_AF-A0A2T3KVW9-F1
#
_entry.id   AF-A0A2T3KVW9-F1
#
_cell.length_a   1.000
_cell.length_b   1.000
_cell.length_c   1.000
_cell.angle_alpha   90.00
_cell.angle_beta   90.00
_cell.angle_gamma   90.00
#
_symmetry.space_group_name_H-M   'P 1'
#
loop_
_entity.id
_entity.type
_entity.pdbx_description
1 polymer ?
#
loop_
_entity_poly.entity_id
_entity_poly.type
_entity_poly.pdbx_seq_one_letter_code
_entity_poly.pdbx_strand_id
1 'polypeptide(L)'
;MYFFNLKALLLDLKHNNVTERESALYFVIPAMIMMGYSYYSPQRDGLESLADNVIFLINFIILFIVNGGNNGNNFLIKYFSLNWVVGWRVAVFYLIPFALVFFGLMYFVFPDFLKHDTYGLLLFSITFEVFYLFFMIKAFRATLQTTSPAYS
;
A
#
# COMPACT_ATOMS: atom_id res chain seq x y z
N MET A 1 -17.97 -4.24 0.90
CA MET A 1 -16.64 -3.59 0.85
C MET A 1 -16.03 -3.61 2.24
N TYR A 2 -14.84 -4.16 2.41
CA TYR A 2 -14.11 -4.20 3.67
C TYR A 2 -13.37 -2.88 3.85
N PHE A 3 -13.61 -2.17 4.95
CA PHE A 3 -12.92 -0.90 5.22
C PHE A 3 -11.66 -1.13 6.09
N PHE A 4 -11.84 -1.77 7.25
CA PHE A 4 -10.75 -2.07 8.20
C PHE A 4 -10.61 -3.56 8.55
N ASN A 5 -11.56 -4.41 8.15
CA ASN A 5 -11.62 -5.81 8.56
C ASN A 5 -10.80 -6.71 7.62
N LEU A 6 -9.48 -6.71 7.82
CA LEU A 6 -8.55 -7.53 7.05
C LEU A 6 -8.82 -9.04 7.23
N LYS A 7 -9.24 -9.49 8.42
CA LYS A 7 -9.47 -10.92 8.67
C LYS A 7 -10.60 -11.47 7.80
N ALA A 8 -11.73 -10.77 7.74
CA ALA A 8 -12.85 -11.15 6.90
C ALA A 8 -12.49 -11.10 5.41
N LEU A 9 -11.80 -10.04 4.97
CA LEU A 9 -11.33 -9.93 3.59
C LEU A 9 -10.41 -11.09 3.20
N LEU A 10 -9.44 -11.45 4.05
CA LEU A 10 -8.50 -12.54 3.77
C LEU A 10 -9.23 -13.88 3.62
N LEU A 11 -10.24 -14.13 4.46
CA LEU A 11 -11.05 -15.34 4.39
C LEU A 11 -11.83 -15.39 3.06
N ASP A 12 -12.50 -14.31 2.69
CA ASP A 12 -13.27 -14.27 1.44
C ASP A 12 -12.38 -14.34 0.20
N LEU A 13 -11.21 -13.69 0.20
CA LEU A 13 -10.25 -13.78 -0.90
C LEU A 13 -9.71 -15.21 -1.06
N LYS A 14 -9.56 -15.95 0.04
CA LYS A 14 -9.12 -17.33 0.03
C LYS A 14 -10.20 -18.29 -0.52
N HIS A 15 -11.46 -18.00 -0.23
CA HIS A 15 -12.59 -18.77 -0.75
C HIS A 15 -13.08 -18.29 -2.13
N ASN A 16 -12.42 -17.30 -2.75
CA ASN A 16 -12.84 -16.66 -4.00
C ASN A 16 -14.27 -16.08 -3.94
N ASN A 17 -14.69 -15.62 -2.76
CA ASN A 17 -16.01 -15.02 -2.55
C ASN A 17 -16.08 -13.55 -2.97
N VAL A 18 -14.94 -12.91 -3.23
CA VAL A 18 -14.88 -11.51 -3.69
C VAL A 18 -15.04 -11.46 -5.20
N THR A 19 -16.11 -10.82 -5.66
CA THR A 19 -16.40 -10.69 -7.10
C THR A 19 -15.59 -9.59 -7.77
N GLU A 20 -15.45 -9.64 -9.09
CA GLU A 20 -14.82 -8.57 -9.88
C GLU A 20 -15.51 -7.21 -9.66
N ARG A 21 -16.84 -7.19 -9.63
CA ARG A 21 -17.64 -5.99 -9.39
C ARG A 21 -17.31 -5.34 -8.04
N GLU A 22 -17.20 -6.14 -7.00
CA GLU A 22 -16.80 -5.65 -5.68
C GLU A 22 -15.35 -5.20 -5.67
N SER A 23 -14.47 -5.94 -6.36
CA SER A 23 -13.05 -5.61 -6.52
C SER A 23 -12.84 -4.23 -7.17
N ALA A 24 -13.67 -3.89 -8.16
CA ALA A 24 -13.60 -2.63 -8.89
C ALA A 24 -13.86 -1.42 -7.99
N LEU A 25 -14.72 -1.56 -6.97
CA LEU A 25 -14.95 -0.48 -5.99
C LEU A 25 -13.69 -0.17 -5.18
N TYR A 26 -12.86 -1.18 -4.90
CA TYR A 26 -11.56 -0.98 -4.22
C TYR A 26 -10.51 -0.31 -5.11
N PHE A 27 -10.75 -0.19 -6.41
CA PHE A 27 -9.90 0.58 -7.32
C PHE A 27 -10.46 1.97 -7.57
N VAL A 28 -11.75 2.07 -7.92
CA VAL A 28 -12.40 3.30 -8.34
C VAL A 28 -12.41 4.35 -7.23
N ILE A 29 -12.68 3.95 -5.98
CA ILE A 29 -12.71 4.89 -4.86
C ILE A 29 -11.31 5.50 -4.60
N PRO A 30 -10.23 4.71 -4.45
CA PRO A 30 -8.87 5.27 -4.39
C PRO A 30 -8.50 6.13 -5.58
N ALA A 31 -8.84 5.70 -6.80
CA ALA A 31 -8.51 6.45 -8.01
C ALA A 31 -9.16 7.85 -7.98
N MET A 32 -10.44 7.95 -7.58
CA MET A 32 -11.12 9.24 -7.44
C MET A 32 -10.49 10.11 -6.35
N ILE A 33 -10.10 9.53 -5.21
CA ILE A 33 -9.40 10.26 -4.14
C ILE A 33 -8.05 10.79 -4.66
N MET A 34 -7.30 9.97 -5.40
CA MET A 34 -5.99 10.36 -5.96
C MET A 34 -6.12 11.41 -7.06
N MET A 35 -7.15 11.34 -7.91
CA MET A 35 -7.45 12.39 -8.89
C MET A 35 -7.83 13.71 -8.21
N GLY A 36 -8.58 13.65 -7.11
CA GLY A 36 -8.86 14.81 -6.28
C GLY A 36 -7.58 15.40 -5.67
N TYR A 37 -6.73 14.55 -5.10
CA TYR A 37 -5.45 14.97 -4.52
C TYR A 37 -4.52 15.59 -5.57
N SER A 38 -4.37 14.96 -6.74
CA SER A 38 -3.49 15.46 -7.80
C SER A 38 -3.94 16.81 -8.37
N TYR A 39 -5.24 17.08 -8.37
CA TYR A 39 -5.78 18.38 -8.78
C TYR A 39 -5.35 19.53 -7.86
N TYR A 40 -5.22 19.27 -6.54
CA TYR A 40 -4.84 20.29 -5.55
C TYR A 40 -3.35 20.25 -5.15
N SER A 41 -2.61 19.21 -5.56
CA SER A 41 -1.21 19.07 -5.21
C SER A 41 -0.34 20.02 -6.05
N PRO A 42 0.62 20.75 -5.43
CA PRO A 42 1.68 21.42 -6.16
C PRO A 42 2.42 20.42 -7.09
N GLN A 43 2.92 20.92 -8.21
CA GLN A 43 3.73 20.13 -9.14
C GLN A 43 4.97 19.61 -8.41
N ARG A 44 5.10 18.28 -8.32
CA ARG A 44 6.30 17.64 -7.78
C ARG A 44 7.46 17.77 -8.75
N ASP A 45 8.68 17.74 -8.22
CA ASP A 45 9.89 17.59 -9.04
C ASP A 45 9.78 16.32 -9.90
N GLY A 46 10.22 16.38 -11.15
CA GLY A 46 10.18 15.26 -12.08
C GLY A 46 10.97 14.05 -11.59
N LEU A 47 12.00 14.25 -10.77
CA LEU A 47 12.80 13.15 -10.22
C LEU A 47 12.04 12.37 -9.14
N GLU A 48 11.36 13.05 -8.23
CA GLU A 48 10.51 12.41 -7.21
C GLU A 48 9.36 11.65 -7.88
N SER A 49 8.70 12.26 -8.87
CA SER A 49 7.64 11.61 -9.62
C SER A 49 8.12 10.36 -10.36
N LEU A 50 9.34 10.38 -10.92
CA LEU A 50 9.91 9.22 -11.58
C LEU A 50 10.20 8.09 -10.60
N ALA A 51 10.79 8.42 -9.44
CA ALA A 51 11.07 7.46 -8.38
C ALA A 51 9.80 6.76 -7.88
N ASP A 52 8.73 7.52 -7.62
CA ASP A 52 7.43 6.98 -7.20
C ASP A 52 6.86 5.97 -8.22
N ASN A 53 6.92 6.32 -9.52
CA ASN A 53 6.44 5.44 -10.59
C ASN A 53 7.25 4.14 -10.68
N VAL A 54 8.58 4.22 -10.55
CA VAL A 54 9.47 3.05 -10.57
C VAL A 54 9.19 2.14 -9.37
N ILE A 55 9.06 2.72 -8.17
CA ILE A 55 8.75 1.97 -6.94
C ILE A 55 7.38 1.28 -7.05
N PHE A 56 6.36 1.99 -7.56
CA PHE A 56 5.05 1.41 -7.81
C PHE A 56 5.12 0.18 -8.72
N LEU A 57 5.86 0.26 -9.83
CA LEU A 57 6.04 -0.86 -10.75
C LEU A 57 6.77 -2.03 -10.08
N ILE A 58 7.84 -1.75 -9.32
CA ILE A 58 8.58 -2.78 -8.57
C ILE A 58 7.64 -3.47 -7.57
N ASN A 59 6.86 -2.71 -6.80
CA ASN A 59 5.91 -3.25 -5.82
C ASN A 59 4.85 -4.13 -6.50
N PHE A 60 4.30 -3.68 -7.63
CA PHE A 60 3.33 -4.46 -8.40
C PHE A 60 3.92 -5.78 -8.90
N ILE A 61 5.14 -5.75 -9.46
CA ILE A 61 5.83 -6.95 -9.95
C ILE A 61 6.15 -7.91 -8.81
N ILE A 62 6.66 -7.42 -7.68
CA ILE A 62 6.95 -8.26 -6.51
C ILE A 62 5.69 -8.94 -6.02
N LEU A 63 4.57 -8.22 -5.89
CA LEU A 63 3.30 -8.80 -5.45
C LEU A 63 2.73 -9.79 -6.47
N PHE A 64 2.91 -9.53 -7.77
CA PHE A 64 2.56 -10.48 -8.84
C PHE A 64 3.32 -11.80 -8.70
N ILE A 65 4.65 -11.72 -8.50
CA ILE A 65 5.50 -12.89 -8.25
C ILE A 65 5.07 -13.62 -6.97
N VAL A 66 4.83 -12.90 -5.88
CA VAL A 66 4.37 -13.48 -4.61
C VAL A 66 3.02 -14.18 -4.77
N ASN A 67 2.14 -13.70 -5.65
CA ASN A 67 0.88 -14.37 -5.96
C ASN A 67 1.04 -15.65 -6.80
N GLY A 68 2.26 -16.01 -7.22
CA GLY A 68 2.55 -17.16 -8.08
C GLY A 68 2.82 -16.80 -9.54
N GLY A 69 2.96 -15.51 -9.86
CA GLY A 69 3.17 -15.02 -11.22
C GLY A 69 2.07 -15.49 -12.17
N ASN A 70 2.47 -16.08 -13.30
CA ASN A 70 1.54 -16.61 -14.30
C ASN A 70 0.68 -17.77 -13.80
N ASN A 71 1.11 -18.46 -12.73
CA ASN A 71 0.34 -19.55 -12.11
C ASN A 71 -0.53 -19.04 -10.95
N GLY A 72 -0.47 -17.74 -10.66
CA GLY A 72 -1.28 -17.12 -9.62
C GLY A 72 -2.75 -17.00 -10.02
N ASN A 73 -3.64 -17.01 -9.03
CA ASN A 73 -5.07 -16.84 -9.25
C ASN A 73 -5.56 -15.50 -8.70
N ASN A 74 -6.50 -14.86 -9.41
CA ASN A 74 -7.24 -13.66 -8.99
C ASN A 74 -6.34 -12.51 -8.52
N PHE A 75 -5.20 -12.29 -9.21
CA PHE A 75 -4.19 -11.31 -8.81
C PHE A 75 -4.76 -9.90 -8.64
N LEU A 76 -5.46 -9.38 -9.65
CA LEU A 76 -5.99 -8.02 -9.63
C LEU A 76 -7.04 -7.84 -8.52
N ILE A 77 -7.93 -8.83 -8.34
CA ILE A 77 -8.94 -8.82 -7.28
C ILE A 77 -8.26 -8.73 -5.91
N LYS A 78 -7.26 -9.59 -5.65
CA LYS A 78 -6.47 -9.57 -4.42
C LYS A 78 -5.72 -8.26 -4.26
N TYR A 79 -5.07 -7.79 -5.33
CA TYR A 79 -4.26 -6.57 -5.32
C TYR A 79 -5.09 -5.36 -4.92
N PHE A 80 -6.22 -5.09 -5.58
CA PHE A 80 -7.04 -3.91 -5.26
C PHE A 80 -7.69 -4.02 -3.88
N SER A 81 -8.27 -5.18 -3.58
CA SER A 81 -8.97 -5.38 -2.30
C SER A 81 -8.02 -5.27 -1.10
N LEU A 82 -6.82 -5.87 -1.20
CA LEU A 82 -5.80 -5.81 -0.15
C LEU A 82 -5.18 -4.42 -0.06
N ASN A 83 -4.85 -3.76 -1.18
CA ASN A 83 -4.29 -2.41 -1.15
C ASN A 83 -5.20 -1.44 -0.40
N TRP A 84 -6.51 -1.55 -0.57
CA TRP A 84 -7.45 -0.73 0.18
C TRP A 84 -7.39 -0.98 1.68
N VAL A 85 -7.61 -2.23 2.12
CA VAL A 85 -7.74 -2.55 3.55
C VAL A 85 -6.40 -2.47 4.29
N VAL A 86 -5.32 -2.95 3.66
CA VAL A 86 -3.96 -2.84 4.21
C VAL A 86 -3.50 -1.40 4.16
N GLY A 87 -3.77 -0.68 3.06
CA GLY A 87 -3.47 0.75 2.91
C GLY A 87 -4.04 1.58 4.05
N TRP A 88 -5.33 1.45 4.36
CA TRP A 88 -5.94 2.17 5.48
C TRP A 88 -5.33 1.81 6.85
N ARG A 89 -5.04 0.53 7.08
CA ARG A 89 -4.41 0.09 8.33
C ARG A 89 -3.00 0.64 8.48
N VAL A 90 -2.20 0.57 7.42
CA VAL A 90 -0.84 1.10 7.42
C VAL A 90 -0.88 2.62 7.56
N ALA A 91 -1.77 3.30 6.85
CA ALA A 91 -1.95 4.74 6.94
C ALA A 91 -2.28 5.19 8.37
N VAL A 92 -3.31 4.61 8.99
CA VAL A 92 -3.80 5.05 10.30
C VAL A 92 -2.88 4.63 11.44
N PHE A 93 -2.40 3.38 11.46
CA PHE A 93 -1.63 2.88 12.59
C PHE A 93 -0.12 3.12 12.49
N TYR A 94 0.40 3.40 11.29
CA TYR A 94 1.85 3.51 11.08
C TYR A 94 2.25 4.81 10.39
N LEU A 95 1.64 5.17 9.26
CA LEU A 95 2.02 6.38 8.52
C LEU A 95 1.79 7.64 9.35
N ILE A 96 0.61 7.82 9.96
CA ILE A 96 0.31 9.01 10.75
C ILE A 96 1.28 9.16 11.95
N PRO A 97 1.46 8.14 12.82
CA PRO A 97 2.45 8.22 13.89
C PRO A 97 3.88 8.44 13.39
N PHE A 98 4.28 7.73 12.32
CA PHE A 98 5.62 7.85 11.76
C PHE A 98 5.88 9.24 11.19
N ALA A 99 4.93 9.81 10.44
CA ALA A 99 5.02 11.16 9.91
C ALA A 99 5.12 12.20 11.06
N LEU A 100 4.30 12.06 12.11
CA LEU A 100 4.35 12.96 13.27
C LEU A 100 5.73 12.95 13.93
N VAL A 101 6.31 11.77 14.15
CA VAL A 101 7.65 11.64 14.73
C VAL A 101 8.73 12.16 13.77
N PHE A 102 8.66 11.81 12.49
CA PHE A 102 9.63 12.21 11.48
C PHE A 102 9.69 13.73 11.31
N PHE A 103 8.54 14.36 11.05
CA PHE A 103 8.47 15.81 10.90
C PHE A 103 8.75 16.55 12.22
N GLY A 104 8.35 15.98 13.35
CA GLY A 104 8.73 16.51 14.66
C GLY A 104 10.25 16.52 14.86
N LEU A 105 10.93 15.41 14.60
CA LEU A 105 12.40 15.32 14.68
C LEU A 105 13.08 16.28 13.71
N MET A 106 12.60 16.38 12.47
CA MET A 106 13.15 17.31 11.48
C MET A 106 13.02 18.76 11.94
N TYR A 107 11.86 19.12 12.50
CA TYR A 107 11.62 20.48 12.98
C TYR A 107 12.47 20.84 14.21
N PHE A 108 12.58 19.95 15.20
CA PHE A 108 13.24 20.25 16.47
C PHE A 108 14.74 19.98 16.49
N VAL A 109 15.23 18.99 15.74
CA VAL A 109 16.63 18.52 15.79
C VAL A 109 17.42 18.96 14.56
N PHE A 110 16.77 19.07 13.39
CA PHE A 110 17.44 19.36 12.12
C PHE A 110 16.79 20.53 11.36
N PRO A 111 16.63 21.72 11.97
CA PRO A 111 15.84 22.82 11.41
C PRO A 111 16.37 23.35 10.06
N ASP A 112 17.67 23.24 9.79
CA ASP A 112 18.26 23.66 8.51
C ASP A 112 18.14 22.62 7.39
N PHE A 113 17.86 21.35 7.73
CA PHE A 113 17.72 20.26 6.75
C PHE A 113 16.41 20.36 5.95
N LEU A 114 15.38 20.96 6.54
CA LEU A 114 14.08 21.26 5.89
C LEU A 114 14.20 22.27 4.74
N LYS A 115 15.32 23.02 4.62
CA LYS A 115 15.51 24.02 3.56
C LYS A 115 15.97 23.41 2.23
N HIS A 116 16.42 22.15 2.20
CA HIS A 116 16.93 21.44 1.01
C HIS A 116 16.17 20.12 0.76
N ASP A 117 14.84 20.19 0.92
CA ASP A 117 13.89 19.14 1.33
C ASP A 117 13.75 17.88 0.41
N THR A 118 14.35 17.86 -0.78
CA THR A 118 14.16 16.78 -1.76
C THR A 118 14.66 15.42 -1.24
N TYR A 119 15.84 15.38 -0.59
CA TYR A 119 16.43 14.10 -0.16
C TYR A 119 15.77 13.51 1.09
N GLY A 120 15.30 14.35 2.00
CA GLY A 120 14.60 13.92 3.22
C GLY A 120 13.24 13.32 2.89
N LEU A 121 12.48 13.98 2.02
CA LEU A 121 11.20 13.49 1.52
C LEU A 121 11.36 12.21 0.70
N LEU A 122 12.38 12.13 -0.18
CA LEU A 122 12.66 10.91 -0.94
C LEU A 122 12.99 9.72 -0.02
N LEU A 123 13.84 9.92 0.99
CA LEU A 123 14.19 8.87 1.96
C LEU A 123 12.96 8.42 2.76
N PHE A 124 12.12 9.37 3.19
CA PHE A 124 10.86 9.08 3.87
C PHE A 124 9.96 8.20 2.98
N SER A 125 9.74 8.60 1.73
CA SER A 125 8.90 7.90 0.76
C SER A 125 9.40 6.47 0.50
N ILE A 126 10.69 6.30 0.21
CA ILE A 126 11.28 4.96 -0.03
C ILE A 126 11.15 4.07 1.21
N THR A 127 11.46 4.60 2.39
CA THR A 127 11.40 3.83 3.64
C THR A 127 9.96 3.37 3.92
N PHE A 128 9.00 4.27 3.73
CA PHE A 128 7.59 3.95 3.92
C PHE A 128 7.09 2.92 2.89
N GLU A 129 7.47 3.05 1.62
CA GLU A 129 7.10 2.10 0.56
C GLU A 129 7.64 0.69 0.82
N VAL A 130 8.90 0.55 1.25
CA VAL A 130 9.47 -0.75 1.63
C VAL A 130 8.72 -1.36 2.81
N PHE A 131 8.38 -0.54 3.81
CA PHE A 131 7.59 -0.97 4.95
C PHE A 131 6.17 -1.39 4.54
N TYR A 132 5.51 -0.62 3.69
CA TYR A 132 4.19 -0.93 3.16
C TYR A 132 4.20 -2.25 2.37
N LEU A 133 5.18 -2.43 1.48
CA LEU A 133 5.37 -3.64 0.70
C LEU A 133 5.48 -4.89 1.60
N PHE A 134 6.19 -4.79 2.73
CA PHE A 134 6.28 -5.90 3.69
C PHE A 134 4.89 -6.35 4.19
N PHE A 135 4.00 -5.41 4.55
CA PHE A 135 2.64 -5.75 4.98
C PHE A 135 1.81 -6.33 3.84
N MET A 136 1.95 -5.80 2.63
CA MET A 136 1.27 -6.31 1.44
C MET A 136 1.70 -7.73 1.12
N ILE A 137 3.00 -8.04 1.16
CA ILE A 137 3.53 -9.41 0.97
C ILE A 137 2.94 -10.36 2.01
N LYS A 138 2.91 -9.95 3.29
CA LYS A 138 2.32 -10.75 4.37
C LYS A 138 0.84 -11.03 4.12
N ALA A 139 0.07 -10.03 3.70
CA ALA A 139 -1.34 -10.17 3.39
C ALA A 139 -1.57 -11.09 2.18
N PHE A 140 -0.80 -10.92 1.11
CA PHE A 140 -0.87 -11.79 -0.08
C PHE A 140 -0.59 -13.24 0.28
N ARG A 141 0.49 -13.51 1.03
CA ARG A 141 0.82 -14.88 1.47
C ARG A 141 -0.30 -15.52 2.28
N ALA A 142 -0.99 -14.76 3.13
CA ALA A 142 -2.12 -15.25 3.90
C ALA A 142 -3.32 -15.68 3.03
N THR A 143 -3.48 -15.10 1.83
CA THR A 143 -4.51 -15.54 0.87
C THR A 143 -4.14 -16.83 0.13
N LEU A 144 -2.86 -17.19 0.09
CA LEU A 144 -2.34 -18.36 -0.62
C LEU A 144 -2.24 -19.59 0.29
N GLN A 145 -2.09 -19.38 1.59
CA GLN A 145 -2.05 -20.46 2.56
C GLN A 145 -3.41 -21.15 2.64
N THR A 146 -3.54 -22.31 2.00
CA THR A 146 -4.58 -23.28 2.34
C THR A 146 -4.37 -23.66 3.81
N THR A 147 -5.36 -23.38 4.65
CA THR A 147 -5.29 -23.88 6.03
C THR A 147 -5.57 -25.37 5.91
N SER A 148 -4.56 -26.19 6.15
CA SER A 148 -4.82 -27.37 6.96
C SER A 148 -5.46 -26.86 8.26
N PRO A 149 -6.65 -27.34 8.66
CA PRO A 149 -7.23 -26.97 9.94
C PRO A 149 -6.41 -27.65 11.03
N ALA A 150 -5.36 -26.98 11.51
CA ALA A 150 -4.76 -27.31 12.78
C ALA A 150 -5.36 -26.37 13.82
N TYR A 151 -5.82 -26.96 14.93
CA TYR A 151 -6.47 -26.36 16.09
C TYR A 151 -8.01 -26.33 16.05
N SER A 152 -8.58 -27.54 16.17
CA SER A 152 -9.68 -27.82 17.10
C SER A 152 -9.27 -27.58 18.55
#